data_AF-A0AAV3XDD0-F1
#
_entry.id   AF-A0AAV3XDD0-F1
#
_cell.length_a   1.000
_cell.length_b   1.000
_cell.length_c   1.000
_cell.angle_alpha   90.00
_cell.angle_beta   90.00
_cell.angle_gamma   90.00
#
_symmetry.space_group_name_H-M   'P 1'
#
loop_
_entity.id
_entity.type
_entity.pdbx_description
1 polymer ?
#
loop_
_entity_poly.entity_id
_entity_poly.type
_entity_poly.pdbx_seq_one_letter_code
_entity_poly.pdbx_strand_id
1 'polypeptide(L)' 'MQNSQNQVISPRTQELIKYLVLAKFSLAEIAYITGVSEQWLQNYIAAQYSFVH' A
#
# COMPACT_ATOMS: atom_id res chain seq x y z
N MET A 1 -21.58 -0.49 13.65
CA MET A 1 -20.21 -0.01 13.39
C MET A 1 -19.42 -1.16 12.78
N GLN A 2 -19.49 -1.33 11.46
CA GLN A 2 -18.71 -2.36 10.77
C GLN A 2 -17.32 -1.78 10.56
N ASN A 3 -16.34 -2.30 11.28
CA ASN A 3 -14.94 -1.90 11.18
C ASN A 3 -14.35 -2.51 9.89
N SER A 4 -14.74 -1.94 8.76
CA SER A 4 -14.07 -2.12 7.48
C SER A 4 -12.65 -1.61 7.67
N GLN A 5 -11.60 -2.44 7.57
CA GLN A 5 -10.27 -2.03 7.04
C GLN A 5 -9.10 -3.01 7.22
N ASN A 6 -9.25 -4.18 7.83
CA ASN A 6 -8.21 -5.22 7.68
C ASN A 6 -8.49 -6.06 6.42
N GLN A 7 -8.42 -5.43 5.23
CA GLN A 7 -8.15 -6.20 4.02
C GLN A 7 -6.84 -6.95 4.29
N VAL A 8 -6.93 -8.26 4.44
CA VAL A 8 -5.77 -9.14 4.62
C VAL A 8 -5.06 -9.20 3.27
N ILE A 9 -4.27 -8.18 2.98
CA ILE A 9 -3.41 -8.13 1.80
C ILE A 9 -2.37 -9.25 1.96
N SER A 10 -2.32 -10.15 0.98
CA SER A 10 -1.37 -11.26 1.02
C SER A 10 0.07 -10.73 1.07
N PRO A 11 0.99 -11.44 1.75
CA PRO A 11 2.40 -11.02 1.86
C PRO A 11 3.05 -10.79 0.50
N ARG A 12 2.67 -11.59 -0.51
CA ARG A 12 3.10 -11.41 -1.91
C ARG A 12 2.72 -10.04 -2.49
N THR A 13 1.52 -9.55 -2.20
CA THR A 13 1.05 -8.24 -2.66
C THR A 13 1.79 -7.12 -1.93
N GLN A 14 2.09 -7.29 -0.63
CA GLN A 14 2.90 -6.32 0.12
C GLN A 14 4.32 -6.22 -0.43
N GLU A 15 4.91 -7.35 -0.81
CA GLU A 15 6.24 -7.40 -1.43
C GLU A 15 6.25 -6.70 -2.80
N LEU A 16 5.23 -6.95 -3.63
CA LEU A 16 5.05 -6.26 -4.90
C LEU A 16 4.94 -4.73 -4.71
N ILE A 17 4.15 -4.29 -3.73
CA ILE A 17 4.00 -2.86 -3.39
C ILE A 17 5.37 -2.25 -3.04
N LYS A 18 6.18 -2.93 -2.21
CA LYS A 18 7.52 -2.46 -1.85
C LYS A 18 8.41 -2.27 -3.07
N TYR A 19 8.43 -3.22 -4.00
CA TYR A 19 9.20 -3.10 -5.23
C TYR A 19 8.75 -1.94 -6.11
N LEU A 20 7.44 -1.73 -6.24
CA LEU A 20 6.90 -0.63 -7.05
C LEU A 20 7.19 0.73 -6.42
N VAL A 21 7.13 0.86 -5.09
CA VAL A 21 7.55 2.08 -4.38
C VAL A 21 9.04 2.35 -4.61
N LEU A 22 9.91 1.34 -4.52
CA LEU A 22 11.34 1.49 -4.79
C LEU A 22 11.61 1.90 -6.25
N ALA A 23 10.83 1.39 -7.19
CA ALA A 23 10.87 1.77 -8.60
C ALA A 23 10.21 3.13 -8.88
N LYS A 24 9.78 3.87 -7.84
CA LYS A 24 9.20 5.23 -7.91
C LYS A 24 7.88 5.34 -8.68
N PHE A 25 7.07 4.28 -8.69
CA PHE A 25 5.70 4.36 -9.21
C PHE A 25 4.82 5.26 -8.34
N SER A 26 3.87 5.95 -8.96
CA SER A 26 2.89 6.76 -8.25
C SER A 26 1.92 5.87 -7.47
N LEU A 27 1.33 6.39 -6.39
CA LEU A 27 0.35 5.64 -5.58
C LEU A 27 -0.83 5.12 -6.42
N ALA A 28 -1.32 5.94 -7.36
CA ALA A 28 -2.39 5.55 -8.27
C ALA A 28 -2.00 4.37 -9.17
N GLU A 29 -0.76 4.37 -9.69
CA GLU A 29 -0.25 3.28 -10.53
C GLU A 29 -0.11 1.98 -9.72
N ILE A 30 0.37 2.08 -8.49
CA ILE A 30 0.51 0.93 -7.58
C ILE A 30 -0.87 0.37 -7.21
N ALA A 31 -1.83 1.22 -6.87
CA ALA A 31 -3.20 0.82 -6.57
C ALA A 31 -3.85 0.10 -7.76
N TYR A 32 -3.64 0.61 -8.98
CA TYR A 32 -4.09 -0.03 -10.20
C TYR A 32 -3.45 -1.41 -10.43
N ILE A 33 -2.12 -1.52 -10.30
CA ILE A 33 -1.39 -2.77 -10.53
C ILE A 33 -1.75 -3.85 -9.49
N THR A 34 -1.91 -3.44 -8.23
CA THR A 34 -2.09 -4.37 -7.11
C THR A 34 -3.54 -4.62 -6.74
N GLY A 35 -4.48 -3.85 -7.30
CA GLY A 35 -5.91 -3.93 -7.02
C GLY A 35 -6.28 -3.47 -5.60
N VAL A 36 -5.37 -2.81 -4.89
CA VAL A 36 -5.63 -2.27 -3.55
C VAL A 36 -6.21 -0.87 -3.65
N SER A 37 -6.99 -0.47 -2.65
CA SER A 37 -7.51 0.88 -2.56
C SER A 37 -6.38 1.89 -2.32
N GLU A 38 -6.40 3.02 -3.04
CA GLU A 38 -5.40 4.08 -2.88
C GLU A 38 -5.32 4.59 -1.44
N GLN A 39 -6.45 4.71 -0.75
CA GLN A 39 -6.50 5.10 0.66
C GLN A 39 -5.80 4.08 1.57
N TRP A 40 -5.96 2.78 1.32
CA TRP A 40 -5.25 1.75 2.05
C TRP A 40 -3.74 1.83 1.78
N LEU A 41 -3.36 2.05 0.53
CA LEU A 41 -1.96 2.18 0.12
C LEU A 41 -1.28 3.40 0.76
N GLN A 42 -1.98 4.54 0.81
CA GLN A 42 -1.53 5.75 1.50
C GLN A 42 -1.27 5.46 2.98
N ASN A 43 -2.21 4.82 3.67
CA ASN A 43 -2.05 4.46 5.08
C ASN A 43 -0.91 3.45 5.29
N TYR A 44 -0.77 2.46 4.40
CA TYR A 44 0.29 1.47 4.46
C TYR A 44 1.68 2.10 4.30
N ILE A 45 1.85 2.98 3.32
CA ILE A 45 3.12 3.68 3.08
C ILE A 45 3.40 4.67 4.21
N ALA A 46 2.41 5.44 4.67
CA ALA A 46 2.57 6.31 5.83
C ALA A 46 3.05 5.51 7.05
N ALA A 47 2.41 4.37 7.37
CA ALA A 47 2.83 3.54 8.50
C ALA A 47 4.25 2.97 8.35
N GLN A 48 4.73 2.70 7.14
CA GLN A 48 6.07 2.17 6.88
C GLN A 48 7.15 3.26 6.81
N TYR A 49 6.82 4.46 6.34
CA TYR A 49 7.78 5.53 6.03
C TYR A 49 7.66 6.76 6.94
N SER A 50 6.69 6.81 7.86
CA SER A 50 6.62 7.82 8.94
C SER A 50 7.79 7.76 9.94
N PHE A 51 8.78 6.89 9.74
CA PHE A 51 9.98 6.77 10.58
C PHE A 51 11.18 7.60 10.10
N VAL A 52 11.01 8.48 9.11
CA VAL A 52 12.08 9.40 8.67
C VAL A 52 11.68 10.84 8.98
N HIS A 53 11.93 11.26 10.23
CA HIS A 53 12.13 12.64 10.61
C HIS A 53 13.47 12.75 11.34
#